data_AF-A0A875RP43-F1
#
_entry.id   AF-A0A875RP43-F1
#
_cell.length_a   1.000
_cell.length_b   1.000
_cell.length_c   1.000
_cell.angle_alpha   90.00
_cell.angle_beta   90.00
_cell.angle_gamma   90.00
#
_symmetry.space_group_name_H-M   'P 1'
#
loop_
_entity.id
_entity.type
_entity.pdbx_description
1 polymer ?
#
loop_
_entity_poly.entity_id
_entity_poly.type
_entity_poly.pdbx_seq_one_letter_code
_entity_poly.pdbx_strand_id
1 'polypeptide(L)'
;MSTKSFISLIKELQEFSMASFRRRSKDVAKKENALLIYKRMQFKKAGEQLTPEQDKQLVKSVKARFGAQAPKSDTALLQFLNQNDLAPGYKRHLDDITLFLKSQRVYMELLERYNPGISMAQKDKVEKTAHRVGLQVPE
;
A
#
# COMPACT_ATOMS: atom_id res chain seq x y z
N MET A 1 8.68 24.81 20.56
CA MET A 1 8.68 23.34 20.57
C MET A 1 7.33 22.85 20.02
N SER A 2 7.30 21.68 19.37
CA SER A 2 6.07 21.10 18.84
C SER A 2 5.34 20.29 19.91
N THR A 3 4.00 20.32 19.93
CA THR A 3 3.23 19.64 20.99
C THR A 3 3.24 18.13 20.78
N LYS A 4 3.31 17.36 21.89
CA LYS A 4 3.33 15.90 21.86
C LYS A 4 2.14 15.31 21.09
N SER A 5 0.94 15.86 21.30
CA SER A 5 -0.28 15.43 20.62
C SER A 5 -0.22 15.67 19.11
N PHE A 6 0.30 16.82 18.68
CA PHE A 6 0.49 17.12 17.26
C PHE A 6 1.50 16.16 16.60
N ILE A 7 2.65 15.93 17.23
CA ILE A 7 3.66 14.98 16.73
C ILE A 7 3.06 13.57 16.60
N SER A 8 2.28 13.14 17.59
CA SER A 8 1.61 11.84 17.58
C SER A 8 0.62 11.71 16.41
N LEU A 9 -0.17 12.76 16.16
CA LEU A 9 -1.11 12.80 15.05
C LEU A 9 -0.40 12.69 13.69
N ILE A 10 0.64 13.49 13.47
CA ILE A 10 1.41 13.47 12.22
C ILE A 10 2.03 12.10 11.98
N LYS A 11 2.60 11.49 13.04
CA LYS A 11 3.17 10.15 12.94
C LYS A 11 2.11 9.11 12.54
N GLU A 12 0.95 9.10 13.18
CA GLU A 12 -0.10 8.14 12.85
C GLU A 12 -0.68 8.38 11.44
N LEU A 13 -0.80 9.63 10.99
CA LEU A 13 -1.20 9.95 9.61
C LEU A 13 -0.21 9.39 8.59
N GLN A 14 1.10 9.49 8.86
CA GLN A 14 2.13 8.89 8.03
C GLN A 14 2.02 7.36 8.01
N GLU A 15 1.86 6.73 9.17
CA GLU A 15 1.67 5.27 9.25
C GLU A 15 0.41 4.79 8.52
N PHE A 16 -0.71 5.49 8.71
CA PHE A 16 -1.98 5.20 8.07
C PHE A 16 -1.92 5.34 6.54
N SER A 17 -1.31 6.42 6.04
CA SER A 17 -1.14 6.65 4.60
C SER A 17 -0.22 5.62 3.97
N MET A 18 0.89 5.26 4.64
CA MET A 18 1.79 4.19 4.22
C MET A 18 1.09 2.83 4.17
N ALA A 19 0.31 2.48 5.19
CA ALA A 19 -0.45 1.22 5.22
C ALA A 19 -1.48 1.16 4.08
N SER A 20 -2.22 2.25 3.88
CA SER A 20 -3.19 2.36 2.78
C SER A 20 -2.53 2.27 1.40
N PHE A 21 -1.39 2.94 1.24
CA PHE A 21 -0.59 2.87 0.02
C PHE A 21 -0.13 1.44 -0.27
N ARG A 22 0.45 0.73 0.71
CA ARG A 22 0.89 -0.66 0.56
C ARG A 22 -0.24 -1.59 0.11
N ARG A 23 -1.46 -1.39 0.61
CA ARG A 23 -2.63 -2.18 0.20
C ARG A 23 -3.00 -1.91 -1.26
N ARG A 24 -3.10 -0.63 -1.65
CA ARG A 24 -3.45 -0.22 -3.02
C ARG A 24 -2.35 -0.57 -4.03
N SER A 25 -1.08 -0.57 -3.61
CA SER A 25 0.05 -0.88 -4.48
C SER A 25 0.23 -2.37 -4.75
N LYS A 26 -0.51 -3.27 -4.08
CA LYS A 26 -0.41 -4.73 -4.31
C LYS A 26 -0.67 -5.10 -5.77
N ASP A 27 -1.69 -4.53 -6.39
CA ASP A 27 -2.02 -4.84 -7.80
C ASP A 27 -1.04 -4.21 -8.78
N VAL A 28 -0.49 -3.04 -8.44
CA VAL A 28 0.59 -2.42 -9.20
C VAL A 28 1.84 -3.31 -9.15
N ALA A 29 2.18 -3.84 -7.98
CA ALA A 29 3.31 -4.77 -7.81
C ALA A 29 3.11 -6.09 -8.58
N LYS A 30 1.89 -6.62 -8.64
CA LYS A 30 1.57 -7.78 -9.49
C LYS A 30 1.85 -7.49 -10.97
N LYS A 31 1.39 -6.33 -11.47
CA LYS A 31 1.62 -5.90 -12.86
C LYS A 31 3.10 -5.67 -13.16
N GLU A 32 3.83 -5.07 -12.20
CA GLU A 32 5.28 -4.89 -12.28
C GLU A 32 6.01 -6.22 -12.46
N ASN A 33 5.71 -7.18 -11.59
CA ASN A 33 6.31 -8.53 -11.64
C ASN A 33 5.94 -9.27 -12.93
N ALA A 34 4.69 -9.21 -13.36
CA ALA A 34 4.24 -9.82 -14.61
C ALA A 34 4.99 -9.25 -15.82
N LEU A 35 5.19 -7.93 -15.88
CA LEU A 35 5.95 -7.30 -16.97
C LEU A 35 7.42 -7.70 -16.94
N LEU A 36 8.04 -7.79 -15.75
CA LEU A 36 9.43 -8.26 -15.61
C LEU A 36 9.59 -9.70 -16.12
N ILE A 37 8.69 -10.59 -15.72
CA ILE A 37 8.69 -12.00 -16.17
C ILE A 37 8.55 -12.07 -17.68
N TYR A 38 7.57 -11.35 -18.24
CA TYR A 38 7.33 -11.32 -19.68
C TYR A 38 8.56 -10.84 -20.46
N LYS A 39 9.16 -9.71 -20.06
CA LYS A 39 10.35 -9.17 -20.73
C LYS A 39 11.54 -10.13 -20.63
N ARG A 40 11.80 -10.71 -19.45
CA ARG A 40 12.86 -11.72 -19.28
C ARG A 40 12.62 -12.95 -20.17
N MET A 41 11.37 -13.40 -20.31
CA MET A 41 11.01 -14.50 -21.20
C MET A 41 11.25 -14.15 -22.68
N GLN A 42 10.96 -12.91 -23.08
CA GLN A 42 11.19 -12.42 -24.44
C GLN A 42 12.68 -12.48 -24.82
N PHE A 43 13.58 -12.04 -23.93
CA PHE A 43 15.03 -12.14 -24.15
C PHE A 43 15.49 -13.60 -24.28
N LYS A 44 15.02 -14.49 -23.38
CA LYS A 44 15.31 -15.92 -23.46
C LYS A 44 14.88 -16.54 -24.80
N LYS A 45 13.69 -16.17 -25.30
CA LYS A 45 13.20 -16.63 -26.61
C LYS A 45 14.04 -16.10 -27.78
N ALA A 46 14.61 -14.92 -27.66
CA ALA A 46 15.51 -14.33 -28.65
C ALA A 46 16.91 -14.96 -28.66
N GLY A 47 17.20 -15.90 -27.75
CA GLY A 47 18.52 -16.53 -27.62
C GLY A 47 19.55 -15.65 -26.90
N GLU A 48 19.16 -14.47 -26.43
CA GLU A 48 20.01 -13.55 -25.68
C GLU A 48 19.93 -13.81 -24.17
N GLN A 49 21.07 -13.93 -23.50
CA GLN A 49 21.13 -13.92 -22.04
C GLN A 49 21.30 -12.48 -21.56
N LEU A 50 20.38 -12.00 -20.71
CA LEU A 50 20.53 -10.69 -20.10
C LEU A 50 21.82 -10.66 -19.27
N THR A 51 22.68 -9.69 -19.55
CA THR A 51 23.78 -9.40 -18.63
C THR A 51 23.24 -8.86 -17.30
N PRO A 52 23.96 -8.99 -16.19
CA PRO A 52 23.53 -8.46 -14.89
C PRO A 52 23.24 -6.95 -14.91
N GLU A 53 23.90 -6.20 -15.78
CA GLU A 53 23.67 -4.77 -15.95
C GLU A 53 22.39 -4.48 -16.73
N GLN A 54 22.13 -5.23 -17.80
CA GLN A 54 20.89 -5.12 -18.57
C GLN A 54 19.66 -5.49 -17.74
N ASP A 55 19.74 -6.52 -16.88
CA ASP A 55 18.62 -6.85 -15.97
C ASP A 55 18.39 -5.74 -14.93
N LYS A 56 19.46 -5.13 -14.40
CA LYS A 56 19.33 -3.96 -13.51
C LYS A 56 18.65 -2.78 -14.21
N GLN A 57 19.03 -2.49 -15.46
CA GLN A 57 18.39 -1.44 -16.26
C GLN A 57 16.94 -1.77 -16.58
N LEU A 58 16.63 -3.03 -16.89
CA LEU A 58 15.28 -3.52 -17.12
C LEU A 58 14.42 -3.32 -15.88
N VAL A 59 14.89 -3.76 -14.71
CA VAL A 59 14.22 -3.56 -13.43
C VAL A 59 13.99 -2.08 -13.16
N LYS A 60 15.00 -1.22 -13.37
CA LYS A 60 14.86 0.23 -13.21
C LYS A 60 13.80 0.80 -14.15
N SER A 61 13.76 0.38 -15.41
CA SER A 61 12.78 0.85 -16.40
C SER A 61 11.34 0.43 -16.07
N VAL A 62 11.16 -0.81 -15.60
CA VAL A 62 9.84 -1.33 -15.23
C VAL A 62 9.37 -0.71 -13.92
N LYS A 63 10.26 -0.54 -12.94
CA LYS A 63 10.00 0.23 -11.73
C LYS A 63 9.68 1.69 -12.03
N ALA A 64 10.32 2.33 -13.00
CA ALA A 64 9.98 3.70 -13.37
C ALA A 64 8.56 3.80 -13.96
N ARG A 65 8.12 2.78 -14.72
CA ARG A 65 6.76 2.73 -15.30
C ARG A 65 5.67 2.47 -14.27
N PHE A 66 5.93 1.61 -13.29
CA PHE A 66 4.95 1.23 -12.27
C PHE A 66 5.17 1.91 -10.93
N GLY A 67 6.18 2.78 -10.82
CA GLY A 67 6.76 3.29 -9.59
C GLY A 67 5.77 4.02 -8.70
N ALA A 68 4.96 3.23 -8.01
CA ALA A 68 4.08 3.69 -6.97
C ALA A 68 5.00 4.21 -5.87
N GLN A 69 5.04 5.52 -5.71
CA GLN A 69 5.70 6.15 -4.59
C GLN A 69 4.69 6.31 -3.47
N ALA A 70 5.11 6.03 -2.24
CA ALA A 70 4.27 6.35 -1.11
C ALA A 70 3.97 7.85 -1.12
N PRO A 71 2.69 8.25 -0.96
CA PRO A 71 2.34 9.65 -0.91
C PRO A 71 3.06 10.29 0.28
N LYS A 72 3.77 11.40 0.04
CA LYS A 72 4.28 12.23 1.12
C LYS A 72 3.10 12.93 1.77
N SER A 73 2.94 12.78 3.07
CA SER A 73 1.90 13.49 3.82
C SER A 73 2.24 14.97 3.83
N ASP A 74 1.47 15.79 3.12
CA ASP A 74 1.58 17.24 3.22
C ASP A 74 0.97 17.69 4.55
N THR A 75 1.81 18.22 5.43
CA THR A 75 1.41 18.70 6.76
C THR A 75 1.20 20.20 6.81
N ALA A 76 1.34 20.91 5.68
CA ALA A 76 1.23 22.37 5.64
C ALA A 76 -0.11 22.86 6.20
N LEU A 77 -1.21 22.19 5.82
CA LEU A 77 -2.55 22.50 6.31
C LEU A 77 -2.75 22.21 7.81
N LEU A 78 -1.91 21.38 8.43
CA LEU A 78 -2.03 21.01 9.84
C LEU A 78 -1.11 21.82 10.74
N GLN A 79 -0.18 22.59 10.17
CA GLN A 79 0.83 23.32 10.92
C GLN A 79 0.23 24.31 11.94
N PHE A 80 -0.98 24.82 11.70
CA PHE A 80 -1.68 25.70 12.64
C PHE A 80 -2.04 24.99 13.97
N LEU A 81 -2.13 23.67 13.99
CA LEU A 81 -2.40 22.86 15.19
C LEU A 81 -1.13 22.67 16.05
N ASN A 82 0.03 23.07 15.53
CA ASN A 82 1.32 22.97 16.19
C ASN A 82 1.60 24.18 17.11
N GLN A 83 0.62 24.61 17.90
CA GLN A 83 0.77 25.71 18.85
C GLN A 83 0.85 25.16 20.27
N ASN A 84 1.59 25.83 21.16
CA ASN A 84 1.74 25.36 22.55
C ASN A 84 0.52 25.70 23.41
N ASP A 85 -0.23 26.74 23.04
CA ASP A 85 -1.36 27.27 23.81
C ASP A 85 -2.73 26.81 23.28
N LEU A 86 -2.79 25.64 22.63
CA LEU A 86 -4.09 25.07 22.22
C LEU A 86 -4.97 24.90 23.46
N ALA A 87 -6.21 25.38 23.38
CA ALA A 87 -7.17 25.16 24.46
C ALA A 87 -7.29 23.66 24.77
N PRO A 88 -7.47 23.25 26.05
CA PRO A 88 -7.46 21.85 26.45
C PRO A 88 -8.44 20.94 25.71
N GLY A 89 -9.53 21.48 25.17
CA GLY A 89 -10.48 20.76 24.32
C GLY A 89 -9.87 20.33 22.98
N TYR A 90 -9.18 21.25 22.29
CA TYR A 90 -8.53 20.92 21.01
C TYR A 90 -7.42 19.90 21.17
N LYS A 91 -6.65 19.96 22.27
CA LYS A 91 -5.64 18.93 22.55
C LYS A 91 -6.26 17.53 22.67
N ARG A 92 -7.40 17.41 23.37
CA ARG A 92 -8.16 16.16 23.46
C ARG A 92 -8.64 15.69 22.09
N HIS A 93 -9.16 16.59 21.26
CA HIS A 93 -9.56 16.25 19.90
C HIS A 93 -8.39 15.71 19.04
N LEU A 94 -7.18 16.25 19.19
CA LEU A 94 -6.00 15.70 18.50
C LEU A 94 -5.70 14.27 18.95
N ASP A 95 -5.79 14.00 20.25
CA ASP A 95 -5.57 12.66 20.80
C ASP A 95 -6.67 11.69 20.34
N ASP A 96 -7.94 12.12 20.31
CA ASP A 96 -9.08 11.33 19.83
C ASP A 96 -8.96 10.98 18.33
N ILE A 97 -8.58 11.96 17.50
CA ILE A 97 -8.35 11.74 16.06
C ILE A 97 -7.19 10.76 15.86
N THR A 98 -6.11 10.93 16.62
CA THR A 98 -4.96 10.01 16.58
C THR A 98 -5.40 8.58 16.92
N LEU A 99 -6.19 8.42 17.99
CA LEU A 99 -6.72 7.12 18.41
C LEU A 99 -7.63 6.50 17.34
N PHE A 100 -8.50 7.31 16.72
CA PHE A 100 -9.37 6.85 15.64
C PHE A 100 -8.57 6.33 14.44
N LEU A 101 -7.56 7.08 13.99
CA LEU A 101 -6.71 6.68 12.85
C LEU A 101 -5.99 5.36 13.11
N LYS A 102 -5.39 5.24 14.30
CA LYS A 102 -4.75 4.00 14.76
C LYS A 102 -5.75 2.84 14.79
N SER A 103 -6.93 3.08 15.35
CA SER A 103 -7.97 2.04 15.45
C SER A 103 -8.42 1.57 14.06
N GLN A 104 -8.56 2.48 13.09
CA GLN A 104 -8.92 2.08 11.73
C GLN A 104 -7.81 1.31 11.01
N ARG A 105 -6.55 1.71 11.23
CA ARG A 105 -5.42 0.96 10.68
C ARG A 105 -5.40 -0.48 11.19
N VAL A 106 -5.50 -0.64 12.51
CA VAL A 106 -5.52 -1.95 13.19
C VAL A 106 -6.75 -2.77 12.79
N TYR A 107 -7.93 -2.16 12.75
CA TYR A 107 -9.16 -2.82 12.29
C TYR A 107 -8.98 -3.43 10.90
N MET A 108 -8.45 -2.66 9.96
CA MET A 108 -8.21 -3.16 8.60
C MET A 108 -7.14 -4.26 8.55
N GLU A 109 -6.09 -4.20 9.39
CA GLU A 109 -5.09 -5.27 9.50
C GLU A 109 -5.71 -6.58 10.01
N LEU A 110 -6.58 -6.50 11.02
CA LEU A 110 -7.31 -7.64 11.55
C LEU A 110 -8.28 -8.21 10.52
N LEU A 111 -9.00 -7.34 9.82
CA LEU A 111 -9.95 -7.73 8.78
C LEU A 111 -9.26 -8.50 7.65
N GLU A 112 -8.10 -8.04 7.17
CA GLU A 112 -7.30 -8.76 6.18
C GLU A 112 -6.76 -10.10 6.70
N ARG A 113 -6.41 -10.19 8.00
CA ARG A 113 -5.86 -11.41 8.61
C ARG A 113 -6.92 -12.50 8.77
N TYR A 114 -8.09 -12.14 9.27
CA TYR A 114 -9.16 -13.09 9.59
C TYR A 114 -10.12 -13.31 8.40
N ASN A 115 -10.18 -12.36 7.46
CA ASN A 115 -10.95 -12.50 6.23
C ASN A 115 -10.10 -12.10 5.00
N PRO A 116 -9.09 -12.92 4.64
CA PRO A 116 -8.23 -12.65 3.48
C PRO A 116 -9.02 -12.64 2.16
N GLY A 117 -10.24 -13.18 2.15
CA GLY A 117 -11.11 -13.17 0.99
C GLY A 117 -11.85 -11.86 0.77
N ILE A 118 -11.91 -10.96 1.75
CA ILE A 118 -12.77 -9.77 1.68
C ILE A 118 -12.40 -8.83 0.55
N SER A 119 -11.10 -8.66 0.30
CA SER A 119 -10.54 -7.78 -0.73
C SER A 119 -10.27 -8.48 -2.08
N MET A 120 -10.62 -9.77 -2.22
CA MET A 120 -10.49 -10.48 -3.49
C MET A 120 -11.54 -10.00 -4.49
N ALA A 121 -11.13 -9.89 -5.76
CA ALA A 121 -12.04 -9.63 -6.85
C ALA A 121 -13.09 -10.76 -6.93
N GLN A 122 -14.28 -10.43 -7.44
CA GLN A 122 -15.37 -11.40 -7.52
C GLN A 122 -15.00 -12.61 -8.38
N LYS A 123 -14.27 -12.39 -9.47
CA LYS A 123 -13.75 -13.46 -10.34
C LYS A 123 -12.85 -14.44 -9.55
N ASP A 124 -11.85 -13.93 -8.85
CA ASP A 124 -10.95 -14.73 -8.02
C ASP A 124 -11.69 -15.52 -6.93
N LYS A 125 -12.76 -14.95 -6.36
CA LYS A 125 -13.62 -15.65 -5.39
C LYS A 125 -14.32 -16.83 -6.05
N VAL A 126 -14.95 -16.62 -7.21
CA VAL A 126 -15.65 -17.68 -7.96
C VAL A 126 -14.68 -18.80 -8.33
N GLU A 127 -13.51 -18.48 -8.87
CA GLU A 127 -12.46 -19.45 -9.20
C GLU A 127 -11.99 -20.26 -7.98
N LYS A 128 -11.68 -19.60 -6.86
CA LYS A 128 -11.29 -20.30 -5.63
C LYS A 128 -12.38 -21.23 -5.11
N THR A 129 -13.63 -20.81 -5.22
CA THR A 129 -14.77 -21.59 -4.73
C THR A 129 -15.02 -22.80 -5.65
N ALA A 130 -14.90 -22.62 -6.97
CA ALA A 130 -14.97 -23.70 -7.95
C ALA A 130 -13.85 -24.73 -7.75
N HIS A 131 -12.60 -24.28 -7.58
CA HIS A 131 -11.47 -25.18 -7.33
C HIS A 131 -11.62 -25.98 -6.03
N ARG A 132 -12.27 -25.42 -5.00
CA ARG A 132 -12.53 -26.12 -3.74
C ARG A 132 -13.45 -27.34 -3.93
N VAL A 133 -14.29 -27.34 -4.95
CA VAL A 133 -15.20 -28.45 -5.30
C VAL A 133 -14.72 -29.22 -6.54
N GLY A 134 -13.48 -29.00 -7.00
CA GLY A 134 -12.91 -29.68 -8.16
C GLY A 134 -13.45 -29.21 -9.51
N LEU A 135 -14.12 -28.05 -9.57
CA LEU A 135 -14.63 -27.46 -10.81
C LEU A 135 -13.66 -26.40 -11.36
N GLN A 136 -13.59 -26.29 -12.69
CA GLN A 136 -12.92 -25.19 -13.38
C GLN A 136 -13.95 -24.17 -13.87
N VAL A 137 -13.65 -22.88 -13.68
CA VAL A 137 -14.49 -21.79 -14.19
C VAL A 137 -14.16 -21.60 -15.68
N PRO A 138 -15.16 -21.58 -16.58
CA PRO A 138 -14.93 -21.28 -17.99
C PRO A 138 -14.46 -19.82 -18.20
N GLU A 139 -13.69 -19.58 -19.27
CA GLU A 139 -13.16 -18.25 -19.62
C GLU A 139 -14.23 -17.26 -20.08
#